data_AF-A0A945GFT2-F1
#
_entry.id   AF-A0A945GFT2-F1
#
_cell.length_a   1.000
_cell.length_b   1.000
_cell.length_c   1.000
_cell.angle_alpha   90.00
_cell.angle_beta   90.00
_cell.angle_gamma   90.00
#
_symmetry.space_group_name_H-M   'P 1'
#
loop_
_entity.id
_entity.type
_entity.pdbx_description
1 polymer ?
#
loop_
_entity_poly.entity_id
_entity_poly.type
_entity_poly.pdbx_seq_one_letter_code
_entity_poly.pdbx_strand_id
1 'polypeptide(L)'
;MNRRKFIYNSSFASLSVMGINSCNLLDNDVKLTILHTNDVHSQIEPFPLNHNEYPNKGGFARRANIFKGLMKINPNTLIFDAGDIFQGTPYFNFFKGDLELNLMKKMGYNAATIGNHEFDAGLKSLKKNILNNNFQFISSNYNFDNTELEGLVSKYKVYKRQGIKIGVFGLGIELKGLVNSSLYKETKYYDPVEIAKEMTRKLKEEKKCDLIICISHLGHTYQNDKISDLKLGKLTSDIDLIIGGHTHTLLKKPEIIKNSKNEDVIINQVGSKGVYVGKIDFNFSNLNKISSNSIVEV
;
A
#
# COMPACT_ATOMS: atom_id res chain seq x y z
N MET A 1 -60.20 -24.27 52.58
CA MET A 1 -58.81 -24.60 52.95
C MET A 1 -58.06 -25.01 51.67
N ASN A 2 -56.84 -24.48 51.47
CA ASN A 2 -55.89 -24.67 50.36
C ASN A 2 -56.28 -24.04 49.00
N ARG A 3 -55.76 -22.88 48.57
CA ARG A 3 -54.36 -22.43 48.35
C ARG A 3 -53.56 -23.37 47.44
N ARG A 4 -53.53 -23.10 46.14
CA ARG A 4 -52.30 -23.13 45.29
C ARG A 4 -52.51 -22.42 43.94
N LYS A 5 -52.08 -21.16 43.94
CA LYS A 5 -51.31 -20.44 42.90
C LYS A 5 -51.53 -20.77 41.40
N PHE A 6 -52.10 -19.76 40.72
CA PHE A 6 -51.37 -18.78 39.88
C PHE A 6 -51.23 -19.04 38.36
N ILE A 7 -52.11 -18.35 37.64
CA ILE A 7 -51.91 -17.43 36.50
C ILE A 7 -51.59 -18.00 35.08
N TYR A 8 -52.63 -17.81 34.24
CA TYR A 8 -52.69 -17.28 32.87
C TYR A 8 -51.61 -17.64 31.85
N ASN A 9 -52.07 -18.26 30.76
CA ASN A 9 -51.54 -18.05 29.41
C ASN A 9 -52.68 -17.59 28.49
N SER A 10 -52.65 -16.33 28.07
CA SER A 10 -53.42 -15.84 26.92
C SER A 10 -52.61 -14.75 26.23
N SER A 11 -51.96 -15.19 25.15
CA SER A 11 -51.74 -14.50 23.88
C SER A 11 -51.57 -12.98 23.89
N PHE A 12 -50.31 -12.53 23.83
CA PHE A 12 -49.94 -11.32 23.10
C PHE A 12 -48.87 -11.68 22.08
N ALA A 13 -49.23 -11.54 20.80
CA ALA A 13 -48.31 -11.65 19.69
C ALA A 13 -47.36 -10.45 19.70
N SER A 14 -46.11 -10.67 20.11
CA SER A 14 -45.00 -9.77 19.83
C SER A 14 -44.26 -10.32 18.60
N LEU A 15 -44.48 -9.69 17.45
CA LEU A 15 -43.60 -9.78 16.30
C LEU A 15 -42.27 -9.12 16.67
N SER A 16 -41.39 -9.87 17.31
CA SER A 16 -39.97 -9.55 17.37
C SER A 16 -39.37 -9.85 16.00
N VAL A 17 -39.30 -8.81 15.16
CA VAL A 17 -38.33 -8.77 14.06
C VAL A 17 -36.96 -8.74 14.71
N MET A 18 -36.41 -9.92 15.03
CA MET A 18 -34.98 -10.06 15.28
C MET A 18 -34.29 -9.68 13.98
N GLY A 19 -33.76 -8.45 13.94
CA GLY A 19 -32.84 -8.02 12.92
C GLY A 19 -31.70 -9.02 12.87
N ILE A 20 -31.67 -9.79 11.78
CA ILE A 20 -30.56 -10.66 11.44
C ILE A 20 -29.42 -9.72 11.10
N ASN A 21 -28.66 -9.29 12.12
CA ASN A 21 -27.31 -8.82 11.92
C ASN A 21 -26.58 -9.97 11.24
N SER A 22 -26.43 -9.87 9.93
CA SER A 22 -25.63 -10.78 9.14
C SER A 22 -24.19 -10.58 9.58
N CYS A 23 -23.83 -11.23 10.68
CA CYS A 23 -22.46 -11.46 11.06
C CYS A 23 -21.92 -12.34 9.94
N ASN A 24 -21.21 -11.75 8.99
CA ASN A 24 -20.35 -12.50 8.08
C ASN A 24 -19.21 -13.05 8.94
N LEU A 25 -19.50 -14.09 9.72
CA LEU A 25 -18.47 -14.94 10.28
C LEU A 25 -17.74 -15.54 9.08
N LEU A 26 -16.43 -15.31 9.02
CA LEU A 26 -15.59 -15.99 8.06
C LEU A 26 -15.66 -17.48 8.42
N ASP A 27 -16.35 -18.28 7.60
CA ASP A 27 -16.47 -19.73 7.80
C ASP A 27 -15.11 -20.45 7.73
N ASN A 28 -14.04 -19.77 7.30
CA ASN A 28 -12.66 -20.27 7.25
C ASN A 28 -11.64 -19.15 7.52
N ASP A 29 -10.50 -19.52 8.10
CA ASP A 29 -9.36 -18.61 8.27
C ASP A 29 -8.89 -18.08 6.91
N VAL A 30 -8.90 -16.75 6.74
CA VAL A 30 -8.43 -16.11 5.49
C VAL A 30 -7.01 -15.62 5.67
N LYS A 31 -6.09 -16.16 4.87
CA LYS A 31 -4.72 -15.68 4.77
C LYS A 31 -4.58 -14.70 3.60
N LEU A 32 -4.28 -13.44 3.88
CA LEU A 32 -3.93 -12.41 2.91
C LEU A 32 -2.41 -12.20 2.91
N THR A 33 -1.80 -12.15 1.73
CA THR A 33 -0.36 -11.86 1.58
C THR A 33 -0.18 -10.52 0.87
N ILE A 34 0.58 -9.62 1.49
CA ILE A 34 0.99 -8.34 0.90
C ILE A 34 2.46 -8.44 0.52
N LEU A 35 2.74 -8.33 -0.78
CA LEU A 35 4.10 -8.20 -1.30
C LEU A 35 4.37 -6.74 -1.63
N HIS A 36 5.59 -6.29 -1.37
CA HIS A 36 5.95 -4.92 -1.73
C HIS A 36 7.41 -4.74 -2.11
N THR A 37 7.64 -3.67 -2.87
CA THR A 37 8.94 -3.12 -3.24
C THR A 37 8.91 -1.60 -3.10
N ASN A 38 10.07 -0.97 -3.13
CA ASN A 38 10.24 0.48 -3.12
C ASN A 38 11.58 0.83 -3.79
N ASP A 39 11.70 2.04 -4.33
CA ASP A 39 12.96 2.63 -4.81
C ASP A 39 13.70 1.71 -5.79
N VAL A 40 12.97 1.12 -6.74
CA VAL A 40 13.51 0.14 -7.69
C VAL A 40 14.48 0.80 -8.68
N HIS A 41 14.30 2.10 -8.97
CA HIS A 41 15.24 2.91 -9.72
C HIS A 41 15.66 2.33 -11.08
N SER A 42 14.69 1.83 -11.85
CA SER A 42 14.92 1.26 -13.18
C SER A 42 15.94 0.10 -13.18
N GLN A 43 16.15 -0.58 -12.04
CA GLN A 43 17.04 -1.74 -11.94
C GLN A 43 16.38 -2.98 -12.58
N ILE A 44 16.28 -2.97 -13.91
CA ILE A 44 15.66 -4.02 -14.73
C ILE A 44 16.45 -5.33 -14.64
N GLU A 45 17.77 -5.23 -14.79
CA GLU A 45 18.67 -6.39 -14.77
C GLU A 45 19.21 -6.64 -13.35
N PRO A 46 19.65 -7.88 -13.04
CA PRO A 46 20.45 -8.14 -11.86
C PRO A 46 21.76 -7.34 -11.90
N PHE A 47 22.31 -7.06 -10.71
CA PHE A 47 23.66 -6.51 -10.61
C PHE A 47 24.71 -7.53 -11.10
N PRO A 48 25.84 -7.07 -11.67
CA PRO A 48 26.89 -7.96 -12.12
C PRO A 48 27.54 -8.71 -10.94
N LEU A 49 28.17 -9.85 -11.23
CA LEU A 49 28.81 -10.71 -10.21
C LEU A 49 29.90 -10.00 -9.39
N ASN A 50 30.53 -8.98 -9.96
CA ASN A 50 31.58 -8.20 -9.31
C ASN A 50 31.07 -6.94 -8.60
N HIS A 51 29.75 -6.76 -8.46
CA HIS A 51 29.20 -5.62 -7.74
C HIS A 51 29.52 -5.74 -6.24
N ASN A 52 30.02 -4.66 -5.63
CA ASN A 52 30.55 -4.67 -4.27
C ASN A 52 29.51 -5.05 -3.20
N GLU A 53 28.27 -4.59 -3.35
CA GLU A 53 27.22 -4.77 -2.33
C GLU A 53 26.20 -5.87 -2.67
N TYR A 54 25.75 -5.91 -3.93
CA TYR A 54 24.67 -6.78 -4.39
C TYR A 54 25.05 -7.73 -5.54
N PRO A 55 26.15 -8.50 -5.45
CA PRO A 55 26.60 -9.33 -6.57
C PRO A 55 25.52 -10.34 -7.01
N ASN A 56 25.11 -10.28 -8.28
CA ASN A 56 24.10 -11.16 -8.89
C ASN A 56 22.70 -11.09 -8.27
N LYS A 57 22.37 -10.01 -7.55
CA LYS A 57 21.05 -9.80 -6.91
C LYS A 57 20.15 -8.87 -7.72
N GLY A 58 18.85 -8.90 -7.42
CA GLY A 58 17.86 -8.00 -7.98
C GLY A 58 17.37 -8.37 -9.39
N GLY A 59 16.87 -7.38 -10.13
CA GLY A 59 16.34 -7.56 -11.47
C GLY A 59 14.87 -8.03 -11.52
N PHE A 60 14.15 -7.58 -12.55
CA PHE A 60 12.71 -7.76 -12.69
C PHE A 60 12.34 -9.22 -12.95
N ALA A 61 13.12 -9.94 -13.76
CA ALA A 61 12.83 -11.34 -14.09
C ALA A 61 12.85 -12.25 -12.85
N ARG A 62 13.81 -12.03 -11.93
CA ARG A 62 13.90 -12.78 -10.68
C ARG A 62 12.74 -12.48 -9.74
N ARG A 63 12.43 -11.18 -9.55
CA ARG A 63 11.25 -10.75 -8.78
C ARG A 63 9.96 -11.33 -9.36
N ALA A 64 9.81 -11.34 -10.69
CA ALA A 64 8.65 -11.90 -11.35
C ALA A 64 8.45 -13.38 -11.01
N ASN A 65 9.55 -14.15 -10.97
CA ASN A 65 9.49 -15.56 -10.60
C ASN A 65 9.10 -15.76 -9.13
N ILE A 66 9.65 -14.94 -8.22
CA ILE A 66 9.27 -14.95 -6.79
C ILE A 66 7.77 -14.65 -6.63
N PHE A 67 7.29 -13.58 -7.26
CA PHE A 67 5.87 -13.21 -7.20
C PHE A 67 4.97 -14.31 -7.76
N LYS A 68 5.33 -14.88 -8.91
CA LYS A 68 4.59 -15.99 -9.52
C LYS A 68 4.53 -17.21 -8.60
N GLY A 69 5.63 -17.55 -7.91
CA GLY A 69 5.65 -18.63 -6.92
C GLY A 69 4.74 -18.35 -5.73
N LEU A 70 4.84 -17.15 -5.14
CA LEU A 70 4.05 -16.76 -3.98
C LEU A 70 2.54 -16.66 -4.29
N MET A 71 2.17 -16.12 -5.45
CA MET A 71 0.77 -16.06 -5.90
C MET A 71 0.17 -17.45 -6.15
N LYS A 72 0.97 -18.44 -6.54
CA LYS A 72 0.52 -19.84 -6.64
C LYS A 72 0.25 -20.46 -5.26
N ILE A 73 1.06 -20.13 -4.27
CA ILE A 73 0.91 -20.61 -2.89
C ILE A 73 -0.31 -19.96 -2.22
N ASN A 74 -0.46 -18.65 -2.39
CA ASN A 74 -1.59 -17.90 -1.87
C ASN A 74 -2.22 -16.99 -2.95
N PRO A 75 -3.34 -17.40 -3.57
CA PRO A 75 -4.07 -16.57 -4.53
C PRO A 75 -4.60 -15.25 -3.94
N ASN A 76 -4.73 -15.14 -2.62
CA ASN A 76 -5.08 -13.89 -1.94
C ASN A 76 -3.84 -13.01 -1.72
N THR A 77 -3.03 -12.84 -2.77
CA THR A 77 -1.86 -11.97 -2.76
C THR A 77 -2.19 -10.64 -3.41
N LEU A 78 -1.70 -9.55 -2.81
CA LEU A 78 -1.65 -8.21 -3.40
C LEU A 78 -0.20 -7.73 -3.45
N ILE A 79 0.18 -7.05 -4.52
CA ILE A 79 1.54 -6.60 -4.80
C ILE A 79 1.53 -5.08 -5.00
N PHE A 80 2.34 -4.37 -4.22
CA PHE A 80 2.41 -2.91 -4.25
C PHE A 80 3.84 -2.40 -4.42
N ASP A 81 3.99 -1.18 -4.95
CA ASP A 81 5.28 -0.49 -5.00
C ASP A 81 5.19 0.90 -4.36
N ALA A 82 6.19 1.24 -3.54
CA ALA A 82 6.20 2.48 -2.77
C ALA A 82 6.77 3.69 -3.52
N GLY A 83 6.92 3.65 -4.84
CA GLY A 83 7.40 4.77 -5.66
C GLY A 83 8.92 4.75 -5.89
N ASP A 84 9.40 5.73 -6.66
CA ASP A 84 10.74 5.76 -7.26
C ASP A 84 11.04 4.47 -8.04
N ILE A 85 10.09 4.12 -8.91
CA ILE A 85 10.23 3.08 -9.92
C ILE A 85 11.23 3.56 -10.98
N PHE A 86 11.16 4.84 -11.31
CA PHE A 86 11.93 5.48 -12.37
C PHE A 86 13.29 5.97 -11.89
N GLN A 87 14.12 6.38 -12.87
CA GLN A 87 15.46 6.95 -12.71
C GLN A 87 16.47 5.99 -12.06
N GLY A 88 17.68 5.87 -12.61
CA GLY A 88 18.77 5.12 -11.97
C GLY A 88 19.61 4.25 -12.91
N THR A 89 19.06 3.83 -14.06
CA THR A 89 19.80 3.10 -15.09
C THR A 89 19.54 3.69 -16.49
N PRO A 90 20.36 3.37 -17.51
CA PRO A 90 20.11 3.81 -18.88
C PRO A 90 18.74 3.42 -19.44
N TYR A 91 18.08 2.38 -18.91
CA TYR A 91 16.73 1.98 -19.35
C TYR A 91 15.75 3.17 -19.25
N PHE A 92 15.72 3.86 -18.12
CA PHE A 92 14.87 5.05 -17.98
C PHE A 92 15.24 6.16 -18.99
N ASN A 93 16.53 6.35 -19.29
CA ASN A 93 16.95 7.37 -20.24
C ASN A 93 16.40 7.13 -21.65
N PHE A 94 16.32 5.87 -22.09
CA PHE A 94 15.81 5.48 -23.41
C PHE A 94 14.29 5.32 -23.44
N PHE A 95 13.70 4.64 -22.44
CA PHE A 95 12.29 4.25 -22.44
C PHE A 95 11.38 5.19 -21.64
N LYS A 96 11.96 6.12 -20.88
CA LYS A 96 11.24 7.17 -20.12
C LYS A 96 10.15 6.65 -19.19
N GLY A 97 10.29 5.43 -18.66
CA GLY A 97 9.33 4.80 -17.73
C GLY A 97 8.35 3.81 -18.36
N ASP A 98 8.25 3.74 -19.70
CA ASP A 98 7.29 2.83 -20.37
C ASP A 98 7.66 1.36 -20.13
N LEU A 99 8.94 1.03 -20.23
CA LEU A 99 9.45 -0.32 -20.00
C LEU A 99 9.17 -0.80 -18.57
N GLU A 100 9.46 0.04 -17.59
CA GLU A 100 9.30 -0.25 -16.16
C GLU A 100 7.84 -0.56 -15.85
N LEU A 101 6.89 0.30 -16.24
CA LEU A 101 5.48 0.08 -15.99
C LEU A 101 4.93 -1.13 -16.76
N ASN A 102 5.42 -1.37 -17.98
CA ASN A 102 5.04 -2.56 -18.75
C ASN A 102 5.42 -3.85 -18.03
N LEU A 103 6.66 -3.91 -17.53
CA LEU A 103 7.15 -5.09 -16.81
C LEU A 103 6.44 -5.25 -15.48
N MET A 104 6.26 -4.18 -14.70
CA MET A 104 5.51 -4.25 -13.43
C MET A 104 4.07 -4.72 -13.66
N LYS A 105 3.41 -4.27 -14.73
CA LYS A 105 2.08 -4.77 -15.10
C LYS A 105 2.11 -6.29 -15.34
N LYS A 106 3.07 -6.79 -16.10
CA LYS A 106 3.26 -8.23 -16.38
C LYS A 106 3.61 -9.04 -15.13
N MET A 107 4.30 -8.43 -14.17
CA MET A 107 4.66 -9.04 -12.88
C MET A 107 3.47 -9.16 -11.92
N GLY A 108 2.36 -8.47 -12.18
CA GLY A 108 1.14 -8.55 -11.39
C GLY A 108 1.00 -7.50 -10.30
N TYR A 109 1.76 -6.39 -10.36
CA TYR A 109 1.55 -5.26 -9.45
C TYR A 109 0.10 -4.77 -9.52
N ASN A 110 -0.50 -4.59 -8.35
CA ASN A 110 -1.88 -4.11 -8.23
C ASN A 110 -1.95 -2.58 -8.29
N ALA A 111 -1.00 -1.91 -7.64
CA ALA A 111 -0.83 -0.46 -7.69
C ALA A 111 0.57 -0.04 -7.23
N ALA A 112 0.94 1.19 -7.52
CA ALA A 112 2.07 1.89 -6.89
C ALA A 112 1.63 3.26 -6.34
N THR A 113 2.37 3.81 -5.37
CA THR A 113 2.30 5.26 -5.10
C THR A 113 3.28 6.02 -6.00
N ILE A 114 3.27 7.35 -5.91
CA ILE A 114 4.11 8.25 -6.68
C ILE A 114 5.22 8.79 -5.76
N GLY A 115 6.47 8.48 -6.09
CA GLY A 115 7.67 9.09 -5.54
C GLY A 115 8.13 10.30 -6.33
N ASN A 116 9.28 10.87 -5.96
CA ASN A 116 9.79 12.07 -6.61
C ASN A 116 10.32 11.80 -8.02
N HIS A 117 10.89 10.62 -8.28
CA HIS A 117 11.47 10.29 -9.59
C HIS A 117 10.43 9.95 -10.66
N GLU A 118 9.17 9.70 -10.28
CA GLU A 118 8.07 9.56 -11.24
C GLU A 118 7.88 10.83 -12.10
N PHE A 119 8.33 11.99 -11.62
CA PHE A 119 8.23 13.27 -12.30
C PHE A 119 9.42 13.58 -13.24
N ASP A 120 10.50 12.79 -13.24
CA ASP A 120 11.76 13.15 -13.91
C ASP A 120 11.64 13.31 -15.44
N ALA A 121 10.72 12.58 -16.08
CA ALA A 121 10.41 12.73 -17.51
C ALA A 121 9.24 13.70 -17.79
N GLY A 122 8.71 14.35 -16.74
CA GLY A 122 7.57 15.26 -16.77
C GLY A 122 6.20 14.58 -16.89
N LEU A 123 5.15 15.31 -16.52
CA LEU A 123 3.77 14.78 -16.46
C LEU A 123 3.25 14.22 -17.78
N LYS A 124 3.68 14.77 -18.93
CA LYS A 124 3.30 14.26 -20.26
C LYS A 124 3.81 12.83 -20.49
N SER A 125 5.05 12.55 -20.10
CA SER A 125 5.63 11.21 -20.22
C SER A 125 4.95 10.25 -19.26
N LEU A 126 4.75 10.67 -18.01
CA LEU A 126 4.05 9.85 -17.01
C LEU A 126 2.62 9.52 -17.44
N LYS A 127 1.85 10.50 -17.95
CA LYS A 127 0.52 10.28 -18.56
C LYS A 127 0.56 9.20 -19.64
N LYS A 128 1.47 9.36 -20.61
CA LYS A 128 1.63 8.40 -21.72
C LYS A 128 1.87 6.99 -21.19
N ASN A 129 2.80 6.83 -20.25
CA ASN A 129 3.16 5.52 -19.71
C ASN A 129 2.01 4.88 -18.92
N ILE A 130 1.26 5.66 -18.14
CA ILE A 130 0.07 5.20 -17.40
C ILE A 130 -0.96 4.64 -18.38
N LEU A 131 -1.28 5.39 -19.43
CA LEU A 131 -2.29 5.00 -20.42
C LEU A 131 -1.85 3.79 -21.24
N ASN A 132 -0.61 3.78 -21.73
CA ASN A 132 -0.06 2.69 -22.53
C ASN A 132 -0.05 1.35 -21.79
N ASN A 133 0.25 1.37 -20.50
CA ASN A 133 0.40 0.16 -19.71
C ASN A 133 -0.84 -0.20 -18.88
N ASN A 134 -1.87 0.67 -18.90
CA ASN A 134 -3.03 0.60 -18.01
C ASN A 134 -2.58 0.30 -16.57
N PHE A 135 -1.56 1.05 -16.13
CA PHE A 135 -0.91 0.88 -14.84
C PHE A 135 -1.59 1.78 -13.81
N GLN A 136 -1.81 1.26 -12.61
CA GLN A 136 -2.54 1.99 -11.58
C GLN A 136 -1.57 2.66 -10.60
N PHE A 137 -1.59 3.99 -10.59
CA PHE A 137 -1.05 4.78 -9.48
C PHE A 137 -2.15 5.16 -8.49
N ILE A 138 -1.76 5.22 -7.22
CA ILE A 138 -2.60 5.69 -6.12
C ILE A 138 -1.82 6.79 -5.37
N SER A 139 -2.36 8.00 -5.32
CA SER A 139 -1.81 9.09 -4.52
C SER A 139 -2.95 9.98 -4.03
N SER A 140 -3.00 10.20 -2.72
CA SER A 140 -4.10 10.92 -2.04
C SER A 140 -3.74 12.37 -1.76
N ASN A 141 -2.46 12.68 -1.53
CA ASN A 141 -1.99 13.99 -1.10
C ASN A 141 -1.41 14.84 -2.22
N TYR A 142 -1.24 14.30 -3.43
CA TYR A 142 -1.07 15.11 -4.62
C TYR A 142 -2.42 15.43 -5.25
N ASN A 143 -2.62 16.70 -5.58
CA ASN A 143 -3.71 17.14 -6.42
C ASN A 143 -3.18 17.47 -7.82
N PHE A 144 -3.76 16.80 -8.82
CA PHE A 144 -3.40 16.91 -10.22
C PHE A 144 -4.39 17.73 -11.06
N ASP A 145 -5.34 18.43 -10.42
CA ASP A 145 -6.29 19.33 -11.11
C ASP A 145 -5.53 20.34 -11.98
N ASN A 146 -5.96 20.51 -13.24
CA ASN A 146 -5.33 21.35 -14.27
C ASN A 146 -3.93 20.89 -14.71
N THR A 147 -3.57 19.62 -14.47
CA THR A 147 -2.32 19.02 -14.95
C THR A 147 -2.60 17.90 -15.96
N GLU A 148 -1.56 17.38 -16.61
CA GLU A 148 -1.71 16.24 -17.52
C GLU A 148 -2.25 14.96 -16.85
N LEU A 149 -2.12 14.84 -15.52
CA LEU A 149 -2.52 13.66 -14.74
C LEU A 149 -3.94 13.77 -14.14
N GLU A 150 -4.68 14.84 -14.43
CA GLU A 150 -6.05 15.01 -13.96
C GLU A 150 -6.92 13.79 -14.31
N GLY A 151 -7.58 13.22 -13.29
CA GLY A 151 -8.44 12.05 -13.43
C GLY A 151 -7.73 10.70 -13.66
N LEU A 152 -6.39 10.67 -13.75
CA LEU A 152 -5.63 9.44 -14.02
C LEU A 152 -5.11 8.74 -12.76
N VAL A 153 -4.90 9.50 -11.69
CA VAL A 153 -4.38 8.98 -10.42
C VAL A 153 -5.52 8.84 -9.42
N SER A 154 -5.72 7.64 -8.89
CA SER A 154 -6.76 7.39 -7.89
C SER A 154 -6.29 7.84 -6.51
N LYS A 155 -7.15 8.45 -5.69
CA LYS A 155 -6.79 8.75 -4.30
C LYS A 155 -6.65 7.50 -3.43
N TYR A 156 -7.49 6.49 -3.67
CA TYR A 156 -7.47 5.21 -2.95
C TYR A 156 -8.10 4.12 -3.83
N LYS A 157 -7.94 2.86 -3.43
CA LYS A 157 -8.67 1.72 -4.00
C LYS A 157 -9.04 0.72 -2.91
N VAL A 158 -10.23 0.12 -3.04
CA VAL A 158 -10.65 -0.99 -2.20
C VAL A 158 -10.52 -2.29 -2.99
N TYR A 159 -9.76 -3.23 -2.45
CA TYR A 159 -9.63 -4.59 -2.98
C TYR A 159 -10.49 -5.54 -2.13
N LYS A 160 -11.00 -6.60 -2.75
CA LYS A 160 -11.71 -7.67 -2.04
C LYS A 160 -11.01 -9.01 -2.25
N ARG A 161 -10.76 -9.74 -1.16
CA ARG A 161 -10.19 -11.10 -1.16
C ARG A 161 -10.93 -11.96 -0.14
N GLN A 162 -11.61 -13.00 -0.61
CA GLN A 162 -12.39 -13.92 0.23
C GLN A 162 -13.24 -13.21 1.31
N GLY A 163 -14.00 -12.20 0.91
CA GLY A 163 -14.85 -11.43 1.83
C GLY A 163 -14.18 -10.22 2.48
N ILE A 164 -12.86 -10.26 2.71
CA ILE A 164 -12.08 -9.19 3.32
C ILE A 164 -11.97 -7.99 2.37
N LYS A 165 -12.27 -6.79 2.89
CA LYS A 165 -12.10 -5.50 2.20
C LYS A 165 -10.79 -4.83 2.64
N ILE A 166 -9.90 -4.62 1.69
CA ILE A 166 -8.60 -3.98 1.88
C ILE A 166 -8.63 -2.59 1.26
N GLY A 167 -8.66 -1.55 2.09
CA GLY A 167 -8.50 -0.17 1.67
C GLY A 167 -7.04 0.18 1.50
N VAL A 168 -6.67 0.73 0.34
CA VAL A 168 -5.30 1.14 0.03
C VAL A 168 -5.30 2.57 -0.44
N PHE A 169 -4.50 3.41 0.19
CA PHE A 169 -4.28 4.80 -0.21
C PHE A 169 -2.78 5.09 -0.30
N GLY A 170 -2.40 6.18 -0.96
CA GLY A 170 -1.01 6.48 -1.28
C GLY A 170 -0.61 7.87 -0.82
N LEU A 171 0.62 8.03 -0.34
CA LEU A 171 1.19 9.33 0.02
C LEU A 171 2.51 9.53 -0.70
N GLY A 172 2.70 10.69 -1.31
CA GLY A 172 3.97 11.13 -1.90
C GLY A 172 4.66 12.18 -1.03
N ILE A 173 5.94 12.44 -1.30
CA ILE A 173 6.74 13.43 -0.58
C ILE A 173 6.57 14.86 -1.10
N GLU A 174 6.89 15.87 -0.29
CA GLU A 174 6.93 17.25 -0.77
C GLU A 174 7.96 17.41 -1.91
N LEU A 175 7.49 17.84 -3.08
CA LEU A 175 8.32 17.93 -4.29
C LEU A 175 9.20 19.18 -4.33
N LYS A 176 8.80 20.24 -3.61
CA LYS A 176 9.53 21.51 -3.59
C LYS A 176 10.93 21.30 -3.02
N GLY A 177 11.95 21.58 -3.84
CA GLY A 177 13.36 21.36 -3.48
C GLY A 177 13.90 19.98 -3.83
N LEU A 178 13.06 19.03 -4.27
CA LEU A 178 13.47 17.71 -4.75
C LEU A 178 13.33 17.59 -6.27
N VAL A 179 12.29 18.19 -6.84
CA VAL A 179 11.98 18.13 -8.27
C VAL A 179 11.90 19.54 -8.84
N ASN A 180 12.34 19.73 -10.08
CA ASN A 180 12.18 21.01 -10.76
C ASN A 180 10.68 21.30 -10.97
N SER A 181 10.22 22.50 -10.61
CA SER A 181 8.81 22.89 -10.70
C SER A 181 8.21 22.79 -12.11
N SER A 182 9.03 22.92 -13.16
CA SER A 182 8.57 22.72 -14.54
C SER A 182 8.12 21.29 -14.86
N LEU A 183 8.55 20.30 -14.06
CA LEU A 183 8.27 18.88 -14.26
C LEU A 183 6.98 18.41 -13.58
N TYR A 184 6.62 19.01 -12.43
CA TYR A 184 5.37 18.71 -11.71
C TYR A 184 4.30 19.81 -11.82
N LYS A 185 4.66 20.97 -12.37
CA LYS A 185 3.75 22.07 -12.75
C LYS A 185 2.76 22.46 -11.65
N GLU A 186 1.46 22.50 -11.95
CA GLU A 186 0.39 22.91 -11.03
C GLU A 186 0.04 21.84 -9.97
N THR A 187 0.77 20.72 -9.94
CA THR A 187 0.56 19.66 -8.93
C THR A 187 0.69 20.25 -7.53
N LYS A 188 -0.38 20.17 -6.74
CA LYS A 188 -0.39 20.65 -5.36
C LYS A 188 -0.06 19.52 -4.40
N TYR A 189 0.73 19.82 -3.39
CA TYR A 189 1.02 18.94 -2.28
C TYR A 189 0.16 19.34 -1.08
N TYR A 190 -0.56 18.37 -0.52
CA TYR A 190 -1.31 18.54 0.72
C TYR A 190 -0.61 17.85 1.88
N ASP A 191 -0.88 18.34 3.08
CA ASP A 191 -0.34 17.76 4.31
C ASP A 191 -0.70 16.26 4.40
N PRO A 192 0.29 15.37 4.49
CA PRO A 192 0.05 13.94 4.44
C PRO A 192 -0.64 13.41 5.71
N VAL A 193 -0.52 14.09 6.85
CA VAL A 193 -1.17 13.66 8.11
C VAL A 193 -2.68 13.93 8.01
N GLU A 194 -3.07 15.11 7.58
CA GLU A 194 -4.48 15.47 7.40
C GLU A 194 -5.15 14.60 6.32
N ILE A 195 -4.45 14.37 5.19
CA ILE A 195 -4.95 13.47 4.15
C ILE A 195 -5.06 12.02 4.66
N ALA A 196 -4.09 11.53 5.43
CA ALA A 196 -4.16 10.19 6.00
C ALA A 196 -5.36 10.03 6.94
N LYS A 197 -5.63 11.02 7.80
CA LYS A 197 -6.84 11.02 8.67
C LYS A 197 -8.13 11.01 7.85
N GLU A 198 -8.20 11.79 6.76
CA GLU A 198 -9.37 11.77 5.86
C GLU A 198 -9.54 10.39 5.23
N MET A 199 -8.46 9.81 4.71
CA MET A 199 -8.50 8.52 4.02
C MET A 199 -8.83 7.37 4.97
N THR A 200 -8.27 7.34 6.18
CA THR A 200 -8.61 6.29 7.15
C THR A 200 -10.05 6.38 7.60
N ARG A 201 -10.57 7.58 7.90
CA ARG A 201 -12.00 7.79 8.19
C ARG A 201 -12.87 7.26 7.05
N LYS A 202 -12.57 7.66 5.82
CA LYS A 202 -13.32 7.22 4.63
C LYS A 202 -13.29 5.71 4.43
N LEU A 203 -12.11 5.11 4.51
CA LEU A 203 -11.94 3.67 4.28
C LEU A 203 -12.57 2.84 5.40
N LYS A 204 -12.44 3.28 6.66
CA LYS A 204 -12.99 2.58 7.83
C LYS A 204 -14.50 2.75 7.93
N GLU A 205 -15.00 3.98 7.89
CA GLU A 205 -16.38 4.30 8.22
C GLU A 205 -17.32 4.18 7.03
N GLU A 206 -16.91 4.65 5.84
CA GLU A 206 -17.78 4.67 4.65
C GLU A 206 -17.61 3.38 3.83
N LYS A 207 -16.38 2.93 3.59
CA LYS A 207 -16.11 1.73 2.79
C LYS A 207 -16.18 0.42 3.59
N LYS A 208 -16.12 0.53 4.93
CA LYS A 208 -16.12 -0.61 5.86
C LYS A 208 -14.97 -1.56 5.55
N CYS A 209 -13.76 -1.03 5.39
CA CYS A 209 -12.56 -1.83 5.18
C CYS A 209 -12.12 -2.52 6.47
N ASP A 210 -11.72 -3.78 6.35
CA ASP A 210 -11.20 -4.61 7.44
C ASP A 210 -9.69 -4.40 7.65
N LEU A 211 -8.99 -3.99 6.58
CA LEU A 211 -7.56 -3.68 6.56
C LEU A 211 -7.34 -2.36 5.80
N ILE A 212 -6.54 -1.45 6.36
CA ILE A 212 -6.15 -0.18 5.74
C ILE A 212 -4.63 -0.12 5.58
N ILE A 213 -4.18 -0.03 4.33
CA ILE A 213 -2.76 0.04 3.94
C ILE A 213 -2.46 1.43 3.38
N CYS A 214 -1.43 2.06 3.91
CA CYS A 214 -0.80 3.25 3.34
C CYS A 214 0.43 2.84 2.52
N ILE A 215 0.46 3.17 1.23
CA ILE A 215 1.67 3.07 0.41
C ILE A 215 2.33 4.46 0.40
N SER A 216 3.41 4.61 1.13
CA SER A 216 4.03 5.88 1.43
C SER A 216 5.39 6.02 0.76
N HIS A 217 5.60 7.16 0.12
CA HIS A 217 6.90 7.62 -0.33
C HIS A 217 7.42 8.79 0.54
N LEU A 218 6.99 8.87 1.81
CA LEU A 218 7.41 9.97 2.70
C LEU A 218 8.81 9.79 3.27
N GLY A 219 9.35 8.57 3.25
CA GLY A 219 10.61 8.22 3.93
C GLY A 219 10.39 7.68 5.33
N HIS A 220 11.23 6.72 5.74
CA HIS A 220 11.10 6.05 7.03
C HIS A 220 11.26 7.01 8.22
N THR A 221 12.39 7.72 8.30
CA THR A 221 12.70 8.68 9.37
C THR A 221 13.65 9.77 8.90
N TYR A 222 13.58 10.94 9.53
CA TYR A 222 14.47 12.08 9.30
C TYR A 222 14.98 12.63 10.63
N GLN A 223 16.16 13.25 10.59
CA GLN A 223 16.73 13.93 11.76
C GLN A 223 15.99 15.22 12.13
N ASN A 224 15.28 15.83 11.18
CA ASN A 224 14.55 17.07 11.36
C ASN A 224 13.05 16.82 11.59
N ASP A 225 12.26 17.90 11.69
CA ASP A 225 10.83 17.81 11.92
C ASP A 225 9.99 17.41 10.71
N LYS A 226 10.62 17.11 9.56
CA LYS A 226 9.92 16.61 8.37
C LYS A 226 9.07 15.38 8.71
N ILE A 227 7.87 15.33 8.15
CA ILE A 227 6.99 14.18 8.29
C ILE A 227 7.61 12.95 7.63
N SER A 228 7.53 11.81 8.31
CA SER A 228 8.06 10.51 7.90
C SER A 228 7.05 9.42 8.23
N ASP A 229 7.28 8.20 7.76
CA ASP A 229 6.39 7.06 8.03
C ASP A 229 6.20 6.79 9.52
N LEU A 230 7.28 6.86 10.32
CA LEU A 230 7.23 6.70 11.77
C LEU A 230 6.36 7.79 12.43
N LYS A 231 6.51 9.05 12.00
CA LYS A 231 5.71 10.15 12.56
C LYS A 231 4.26 10.07 12.11
N LEU A 232 4.02 9.75 10.83
CA LEU A 232 2.69 9.57 10.27
C LEU A 232 1.91 8.51 11.05
N GLY A 233 2.48 7.33 11.27
CA GLY A 233 1.80 6.26 11.98
C GLY A 233 1.50 6.61 13.45
N LYS A 234 2.35 7.42 14.11
CA LYS A 234 2.08 7.91 15.49
C LYS A 234 0.98 8.99 15.54
N LEU A 235 0.89 9.84 14.52
CA LEU A 235 -0.04 10.99 14.47
C LEU A 235 -1.42 10.65 13.90
N THR A 236 -1.59 9.43 13.38
CA THR A 236 -2.83 8.96 12.76
C THR A 236 -3.42 7.79 13.54
N SER A 237 -4.59 7.31 13.12
CA SER A 237 -5.21 6.09 13.63
C SER A 237 -5.78 5.26 12.48
N ASP A 238 -6.14 4.00 12.79
CA ASP A 238 -6.82 3.07 11.88
C ASP A 238 -5.98 2.60 10.66
N ILE A 239 -4.74 3.06 10.50
CA ILE A 239 -3.77 2.48 9.56
C ILE A 239 -3.21 1.19 10.15
N ASP A 240 -3.27 0.10 9.39
CA ASP A 240 -2.78 -1.19 9.81
C ASP A 240 -1.34 -1.46 9.36
N LEU A 241 -0.99 -0.97 8.18
CA LEU A 241 0.29 -1.17 7.52
C LEU A 241 0.70 0.07 6.74
N ILE A 242 1.92 0.54 6.97
CA ILE A 242 2.61 1.52 6.12
C ILE A 242 3.72 0.79 5.37
N ILE A 243 3.65 0.83 4.04
CA ILE A 243 4.70 0.38 3.13
C ILE A 243 5.48 1.62 2.70
N GLY A 244 6.72 1.76 3.16
CA GLY A 244 7.55 2.94 2.95
C GLY A 244 8.46 2.86 1.73
N GLY A 245 9.01 4.01 1.33
CA GLY A 245 9.98 4.22 0.25
C GLY A 245 10.87 5.44 0.52
N HIS A 246 11.50 6.02 -0.51
CA HIS A 246 12.30 7.25 -0.50
C HIS A 246 13.65 7.19 0.23
N THR A 247 13.69 6.75 1.50
CA THR A 247 14.92 6.76 2.33
C THR A 247 15.81 5.54 2.11
N HIS A 248 15.47 4.65 1.18
CA HIS A 248 16.16 3.40 0.86
C HIS A 248 16.44 2.52 2.09
N THR A 249 15.60 2.61 3.12
CA THR A 249 15.86 1.98 4.41
C THR A 249 15.57 0.48 4.30
N LEU A 250 16.56 -0.36 4.61
CA LEU A 250 16.37 -1.80 4.71
C LEU A 250 16.03 -2.18 6.16
N LEU A 251 14.74 -2.39 6.42
CA LEU A 251 14.28 -2.90 7.70
C LEU A 251 14.32 -4.42 7.66
N LYS A 252 15.31 -5.08 8.32
CA LYS A 252 15.42 -6.56 8.35
C LYS A 252 14.18 -7.27 8.93
N LYS A 253 13.38 -6.53 9.69
CA LYS A 253 12.07 -6.92 10.20
C LYS A 253 11.20 -5.67 10.23
N PRO A 254 9.88 -5.77 10.01
CA PRO A 254 9.00 -4.61 10.16
C PRO A 254 9.09 -4.03 11.57
N GLU A 255 8.97 -2.71 11.64
CA GLU A 255 8.82 -1.99 12.89
C GLU A 255 7.34 -1.96 13.28
N ILE A 256 7.07 -2.08 14.58
CA ILE A 256 5.71 -1.97 15.12
C ILE A 256 5.72 -0.77 16.08
N ILE A 257 4.84 0.19 15.81
CA ILE A 257 4.67 1.38 16.63
C ILE A 257 3.24 1.49 17.15
N LYS A 258 3.02 2.37 18.13
CA LYS A 258 1.69 2.74 18.61
C LYS A 258 1.18 3.98 17.91
N ASN A 259 -0.05 3.92 17.42
CA ASN A 259 -0.76 5.04 16.81
C ASN A 259 -1.37 5.98 17.87
N SER A 260 -2.09 7.02 17.44
CA SER A 260 -2.70 8.00 18.36
C SER A 260 -3.80 7.42 19.27
N LYS A 261 -4.29 6.22 18.98
CA LYS A 261 -5.25 5.43 19.77
C LYS A 261 -4.58 4.26 20.52
N ASN A 262 -3.25 4.20 20.54
CA ASN A 262 -2.46 3.13 21.16
C ASN A 262 -2.63 1.74 20.52
N GLU A 263 -3.03 1.69 19.25
CA GLU A 263 -3.12 0.48 18.44
C GLU A 263 -1.82 0.27 17.66
N ASP A 264 -1.53 -0.98 17.29
CA ASP A 264 -0.31 -1.32 16.56
C ASP A 264 -0.40 -0.94 15.08
N VAL A 265 0.65 -0.29 14.57
CA VAL A 265 0.87 -0.03 13.14
C VAL A 265 2.16 -0.70 12.71
N ILE A 266 2.08 -1.49 11.65
CA ILE A 266 3.26 -2.13 11.05
C ILE A 266 3.86 -1.16 10.04
N ILE A 267 5.18 -0.97 10.08
CA ILE A 267 5.92 -0.15 9.13
C ILE A 267 7.02 -1.01 8.51
N ASN A 268 7.10 -1.04 7.19
CA ASN A 268 8.13 -1.81 6.49
C ASN A 268 8.65 -1.09 5.24
N GLN A 269 9.95 -1.25 4.98
CA GLN A 269 10.65 -0.75 3.80
C GLN A 269 11.81 -1.72 3.49
N VAL A 270 12.05 -1.99 2.21
CA VAL A 270 12.92 -3.09 1.76
C VAL A 270 14.12 -2.62 0.95
N GLY A 271 14.81 -1.60 1.44
CA GLY A 271 16.04 -1.12 0.82
C GLY A 271 15.76 -0.38 -0.48
N SER A 272 16.44 -0.73 -1.56
CA SER A 272 16.23 -0.14 -2.90
C SER A 272 16.70 -1.10 -4.00
N LYS A 273 16.59 -0.68 -5.27
CA LYS A 273 17.10 -1.38 -6.46
C LYS A 273 16.47 -2.76 -6.69
N GLY A 274 15.36 -3.01 -5.98
CA GLY A 274 14.60 -4.26 -5.99
C GLY A 274 15.43 -5.51 -5.73
N VAL A 275 16.43 -5.40 -4.84
CA VAL A 275 17.22 -6.51 -4.28
C VAL A 275 16.42 -7.30 -3.24
N TYR A 276 15.45 -6.66 -2.59
CA TYR A 276 14.60 -7.29 -1.59
C TYR A 276 13.12 -7.11 -1.95
N VAL A 277 12.31 -8.07 -1.51
CA VAL A 277 10.85 -8.05 -1.56
C VAL A 277 10.33 -8.18 -0.14
N GLY A 278 9.47 -7.25 0.26
CA GLY A 278 8.74 -7.35 1.52
C GLY A 278 7.58 -8.32 1.39
N LYS A 279 7.39 -9.19 2.38
CA LYS A 279 6.23 -10.07 2.47
C LYS A 279 5.60 -10.00 3.86
N ILE A 280 4.36 -9.53 3.92
CA ILE A 280 3.57 -9.40 5.15
C ILE A 280 2.30 -10.24 4.98
N ASP A 281 2.13 -11.24 5.83
CA ASP A 281 0.93 -12.08 5.85
C ASP A 281 0.00 -11.60 6.98
N PHE A 282 -1.28 -11.42 6.67
CA PHE A 282 -2.35 -11.21 7.63
C PHE A 282 -3.26 -12.44 7.66
N ASN A 283 -3.47 -13.00 8.84
CA ASN A 283 -4.43 -14.07 9.07
C ASN A 283 -5.66 -13.50 9.76
N PHE A 284 -6.83 -13.73 9.17
CA PHE A 284 -8.12 -13.33 9.69
C PHE A 284 -8.86 -14.57 10.19
N SER A 285 -9.04 -14.68 11.51
CA SER A 285 -9.74 -15.79 12.17
C SER A 285 -10.76 -15.23 13.17
N ASN A 286 -12.07 -15.47 13.00
CA ASN A 286 -13.12 -14.98 13.92
C ASN A 286 -12.97 -13.48 14.31
N LEU A 287 -12.67 -12.60 13.33
CA LEU A 287 -12.40 -11.16 13.50
C LEU A 287 -11.10 -10.78 14.24
N ASN A 288 -10.31 -11.75 14.73
CA ASN A 288 -8.95 -11.51 15.19
C ASN A 288 -7.99 -11.42 14.00
N LYS A 289 -7.12 -10.41 14.05
CA LYS A 289 -6.13 -10.11 13.03
C LYS A 289 -4.74 -10.35 13.59
N ILE A 290 -4.03 -11.34 13.04
CA ILE A 290 -2.65 -11.67 13.42
C ILE A 290 -1.75 -11.50 12.20
N SER A 291 -0.66 -10.75 12.34
CA SER A 291 0.32 -10.55 11.27
C SER A 291 1.59 -11.39 11.47
N SER A 292 2.19 -11.84 10.37
CA SER A 292 3.51 -12.48 10.35
C SER A 292 4.35 -11.94 9.19
N ASN A 293 5.65 -11.74 9.43
CA ASN A 293 6.48 -10.89 8.59
C ASN A 293 7.74 -11.62 8.12
N SER A 294 8.10 -11.41 6.86
CA SER A 294 9.33 -11.98 6.27
C SER A 294 9.87 -11.08 5.15
N ILE A 295 11.17 -11.12 4.91
CA ILE A 295 11.82 -10.47 3.76
C ILE A 295 12.39 -11.56 2.89
N VAL A 296 12.20 -11.41 1.58
CA VAL A 296 12.73 -12.32 0.58
C VAL A 296 13.80 -11.56 -0.20
N GLU A 297 15.04 -12.07 -0.19
CA GLU A 297 16.12 -11.58 -1.05
C GLU A 297 15.94 -12.11 -2.47
N VAL A 298 16.24 -11.27 -3.47
CA VAL A 298 15.98 -11.49 -4.90
C VAL A 298 17.27 -11.83 -5.64
#